data_AF-A0A1Y1Q8A8-F1
#
_entry.id   AF-A0A1Y1Q8A8-F1
#
_cell.length_a   1.000
_cell.length_b   1.000
_cell.length_c   1.000
_cell.angle_alpha   90.00
_cell.angle_beta   90.00
_cell.angle_gamma   90.00
#
_symmetry.space_group_name_H-M   'P 1'
#
loop_
_entity.id
_entity.type
_entity.pdbx_description
1 polymer ?
#
loop_
_entity_poly.entity_id
_entity_poly.type
_entity_poly.pdbx_seq_one_letter_code
_entity_poly.pdbx_strand_id
1 'polypeptide(L)'
;MVLDGWQDEDGQPVTSAVLSYLEDHQQTQQSRRGKVSGKNQLAALAILRALQTHSVTNLKDGEYPEPPSRVRRFEWQEQCIKEGIARKPSAFMDRVQLPLVTAGAIILEAEYVVPVDFE
;
A
#
# COMPACT_ATOMS: atom_id res chain seq x y z
N MET A 1 -10.23 -46.93 -2.89
CA MET A 1 -8.81 -46.80 -3.31
C MET A 1 -8.33 -45.47 -2.78
N VAL A 2 -7.70 -45.48 -1.61
CA VAL A 2 -7.25 -44.29 -0.87
C VAL A 2 -5.73 -44.33 -0.94
N LEU A 3 -5.11 -43.25 -1.42
CA LEU A 3 -3.65 -43.12 -1.47
C LEU A 3 -3.13 -42.97 -0.03
N ASP A 4 -2.36 -43.96 0.41
CA ASP A 4 -1.72 -44.01 1.72
C ASP A 4 -0.70 -42.87 1.86
N GLY A 5 -0.90 -42.01 2.85
CA GLY A 5 -0.06 -40.84 3.14
C GLY A 5 1.17 -41.25 3.92
N TRP A 6 2.33 -40.70 3.54
CA TRP A 6 3.58 -40.90 4.25
C TRP A 6 3.47 -40.38 5.69
N GLN A 7 3.96 -41.19 6.65
CA GLN A 7 3.93 -40.91 8.10
C GLN A 7 5.34 -40.55 8.58
N ASP A 8 5.43 -39.63 9.53
CA ASP A 8 6.69 -39.28 10.22
C ASP A 8 7.09 -40.37 11.24
N GLU A 9 8.31 -40.31 11.80
CA GLU A 9 8.83 -41.31 12.75
C GLU A 9 8.02 -41.41 14.06
N ASP A 10 7.17 -40.42 14.35
CA ASP A 10 6.20 -40.38 15.46
C ASP A 10 4.77 -40.84 15.05
N GLY A 11 4.60 -41.39 13.84
CA GLY A 11 3.32 -41.95 13.37
C GLY A 11 2.24 -40.92 13.02
N GLN A 12 2.61 -39.65 12.89
CA GLN A 12 1.68 -38.59 12.47
C GLN A 12 1.68 -38.42 10.94
N PRO A 13 0.50 -38.19 10.32
CA PRO A 13 0.42 -37.96 8.89
C PRO A 13 1.14 -36.65 8.53
N VAL A 14 2.07 -36.71 7.58
CA VAL A 14 2.81 -35.53 7.11
C VAL A 14 1.83 -34.61 6.38
N THR A 15 1.39 -33.53 7.03
CA THR A 15 0.53 -32.52 6.41
C THR A 15 1.37 -31.68 5.46
N SER A 16 1.42 -32.06 4.18
CA SER A 16 2.01 -31.24 3.12
C SER A 16 1.10 -30.04 2.87
N ALA A 17 1.41 -28.88 3.44
CA ALA A 17 0.74 -27.64 3.10
C ALA A 17 1.17 -27.20 1.69
N VAL A 18 0.40 -27.60 0.68
CA VAL A 18 0.52 -27.03 -0.67
C VAL A 18 -0.12 -25.64 -0.63
N LEU A 19 0.73 -24.61 -0.54
CA LEU A 19 0.30 -23.23 -0.75
C LEU A 19 -0.08 -23.07 -2.23
N SER A 20 -1.38 -23.15 -2.51
CA SER A 20 -1.92 -22.78 -3.81
C SER A 20 -1.88 -21.25 -3.91
N TYR A 21 -1.14 -20.73 -4.89
CA TYR A 21 -1.18 -19.31 -5.24
C TYR A 21 -2.56 -19.00 -5.81
N LEU A 22 -3.45 -18.44 -4.98
CA LEU A 22 -4.61 -17.69 -5.46
C LEU A 22 -4.11 -16.31 -5.89
N GLU A 23 -4.17 -16.03 -7.18
CA GLU A 23 -4.15 -14.66 -7.70
C GLU A 23 -5.40 -13.95 -7.18
N ASP A 24 -5.30 -13.36 -5.98
CA ASP A 24 -6.32 -12.51 -5.40
C ASP A 24 -6.26 -11.13 -6.06
N HIS A 25 -6.57 -11.09 -7.36
CA HIS A 25 -7.04 -9.89 -8.04
C HIS A 25 -8.44 -9.56 -7.49
N GLN A 26 -8.55 -9.05 -6.26
CA GLN A 26 -9.63 -8.20 -5.72
C GLN A 26 -9.64 -8.18 -4.18
N GLN A 27 -8.58 -7.69 -3.54
CA GLN A 27 -8.76 -7.11 -2.22
C GLN A 27 -9.32 -5.68 -2.34
N THR A 28 -10.63 -5.60 -2.63
CA THR A 28 -11.45 -4.55 -2.02
C THR A 28 -11.47 -4.83 -0.53
N GLN A 29 -10.38 -4.48 0.15
CA GLN A 29 -10.36 -4.38 1.60
C GLN A 29 -11.36 -3.28 1.97
N GLN A 30 -12.60 -3.69 2.23
CA GLN A 30 -13.54 -2.97 3.10
C GLN A 30 -12.94 -2.96 4.51
N SER A 31 -11.84 -2.23 4.67
CA SER A 31 -11.18 -2.07 5.96
C SER A 31 -12.08 -1.22 6.83
N ARG A 32 -12.40 -1.76 8.00
CA ARG A 32 -12.94 -1.01 9.15
C ARG A 32 -12.18 0.32 9.22
N ARG A 33 -12.85 1.45 8.90
CA ARG A 33 -12.27 2.80 8.83
C ARG A 33 -11.51 3.10 10.13
N GLY A 34 -10.21 2.82 10.15
CA GLY A 34 -9.32 3.13 11.24
C GLY A 34 -8.97 4.62 11.16
N LYS A 35 -9.12 5.35 12.26
CA LYS A 35 -8.73 6.77 12.28
C LYS A 35 -7.22 6.89 12.10
N VAL A 36 -6.78 7.61 11.07
CA VAL A 36 -5.36 7.97 10.91
C VAL A 36 -4.98 8.86 12.10
N SER A 37 -4.16 8.33 13.01
CA SER A 37 -3.84 9.00 14.28
C SER A 37 -2.35 9.26 14.48
N GLY A 38 -1.49 8.73 13.61
CA GLY A 38 -0.04 8.92 13.72
C GLY A 38 0.44 10.24 13.13
N LYS A 39 1.24 11.01 13.88
CA LYS A 39 1.90 12.25 13.39
C LYS A 39 2.62 12.03 12.06
N ASN A 40 3.32 10.91 11.93
CA ASN A 40 4.05 10.54 10.71
C ASN A 40 3.12 10.16 9.55
N GLN A 41 1.94 9.58 9.84
CA GLN A 41 0.95 9.22 8.83
C GLN A 41 0.29 10.48 8.26
N LEU A 42 -0.05 11.44 9.14
CA LEU A 42 -0.56 12.75 8.73
C LEU A 42 0.47 13.53 7.90
N ALA A 43 1.74 13.54 8.32
CA ALA A 43 2.81 14.18 7.56
C ALA A 43 3.01 13.51 6.19
N ALA A 44 2.95 12.18 6.12
CA ALA A 44 3.07 11.46 4.85
C ALA A 44 1.90 11.76 3.90
N LEU A 45 0.67 11.89 4.43
CA LEU A 45 -0.49 12.33 3.65
C LEU A 45 -0.35 13.76 3.14
N ALA A 46 0.22 14.67 3.96
CA ALA A 46 0.49 16.03 3.54
C ALA A 46 1.50 16.08 2.37
N ILE A 47 2.56 15.27 2.43
CA ILE A 47 3.52 15.12 1.32
C ILE A 47 2.83 14.57 0.08
N LEU A 48 2.00 13.53 0.23
CA LEU A 48 1.27 12.95 -0.89
C LEU A 48 0.42 13.99 -1.60
N ARG A 49 -0.35 14.78 -0.86
CA ARG A 49 -1.17 15.88 -1.40
C ARG A 49 -0.32 16.96 -2.06
N ALA A 50 0.82 17.32 -1.47
CA ALA A 50 1.72 18.30 -2.06
C ALA A 50 2.28 17.82 -3.42
N LEU A 51 2.74 16.56 -3.49
CA LEU A 51 3.20 15.95 -4.74
C LEU A 51 2.09 15.96 -5.80
N GLN A 52 0.86 15.65 -5.39
CA GLN A 52 -0.30 15.64 -6.27
C GLN A 52 -0.60 17.03 -6.83
N THR A 53 -0.64 18.06 -5.97
CA THR A 53 -0.81 19.47 -6.38
C THR A 53 0.30 19.93 -7.32
N HIS A 54 1.55 19.55 -7.06
CA HIS A 54 2.66 19.86 -7.95
C HIS A 54 2.49 19.19 -9.33
N SER A 55 2.07 17.93 -9.38
CA SER A 55 1.79 17.24 -10.64
C SER A 55 0.67 17.92 -11.42
N VAL A 56 -0.44 18.29 -10.76
CA VAL A 56 -1.55 19.04 -11.39
C VAL A 56 -1.07 20.38 -11.95
N THR A 57 -0.25 21.12 -11.19
CA THR A 57 0.23 22.45 -11.60
C THR A 57 1.13 22.33 -12.84
N ASN A 58 2.06 21.37 -12.85
CA ASN A 58 2.94 21.14 -13.99
C ASN A 58 2.17 20.68 -15.25
N LEU A 59 1.11 19.88 -15.08
CA LEU A 59 0.26 19.44 -16.19
C LEU A 59 -0.55 20.61 -16.78
N LYS A 60 -1.07 21.49 -15.91
CA LYS A 60 -1.81 22.69 -16.31
C LYS A 60 -0.94 23.67 -17.09
N ASP A 61 0.31 23.84 -16.68
CA ASP A 61 1.27 24.70 -17.40
C ASP A 61 1.74 24.10 -18.73
N GLY A 62 1.59 22.77 -18.92
CA GLY A 62 2.03 22.05 -20.12
C GLY A 62 0.97 21.82 -21.20
N GLU A 63 -0.26 22.35 -21.04
CA GLU A 63 -1.40 22.15 -21.96
C GLU A 63 -1.74 20.67 -22.28
N TYR A 64 -1.37 19.73 -21.41
CA TYR A 64 -1.73 18.32 -21.58
C TYR A 64 -3.14 18.04 -21.06
N PRO A 65 -3.94 17.18 -21.72
CA PRO A 65 -5.26 16.79 -21.23
C PRO A 65 -5.12 16.06 -19.91
N GLU A 66 -5.64 16.64 -18.83
CA GLU A 66 -5.47 16.22 -17.43
C GLU A 66 -5.67 14.70 -17.24
N PRO A 67 -4.61 13.87 -17.16
CA PRO A 67 -4.77 12.57 -16.52
C PRO A 67 -5.06 12.83 -15.03
N PRO A 68 -5.77 11.92 -14.33
CA PRO A 68 -5.84 12.00 -12.88
C PRO A 68 -4.40 12.12 -12.36
N SER A 69 -4.10 13.17 -11.60
CA SER A 69 -2.78 13.42 -11.05
C SER A 69 -2.43 12.29 -10.08
N ARG A 70 -1.83 11.24 -10.63
CA ARG A 70 -1.45 10.04 -9.89
C ARG A 70 -0.01 10.20 -9.48
N VAL A 71 0.23 10.14 -8.18
CA VAL A 71 1.59 10.19 -7.63
C VAL A 71 2.17 8.78 -7.67
N ARG A 72 3.40 8.63 -8.16
CA ARG A 72 4.09 7.33 -8.12
C ARG A 72 4.39 6.97 -6.68
N ARG A 73 4.12 5.72 -6.30
CA ARG A 73 4.37 5.21 -4.96
C ARG A 73 5.83 5.33 -4.54
N PHE A 74 6.75 5.09 -5.48
CA PHE A 74 8.18 5.22 -5.27
C PHE A 74 8.58 6.67 -4.93
N GLU A 75 8.08 7.64 -5.70
CA GLU A 75 8.34 9.06 -5.47
C GLU A 75 7.83 9.52 -4.10
N TRP A 76 6.63 9.08 -3.72
CA TRP A 76 6.08 9.36 -2.40
C TRP A 76 6.93 8.74 -1.28
N GLN A 77 7.40 7.51 -1.46
CA GLN A 77 8.29 6.84 -0.51
C GLN A 77 9.63 7.58 -0.36
N GLU A 78 10.29 7.92 -1.46
CA GLU A 78 11.55 8.66 -1.44
C GLU A 78 11.39 9.98 -0.69
N GLN A 79 10.30 10.69 -0.94
CA GLN A 79 10.09 11.98 -0.31
C GLN A 79 9.77 11.88 1.18
N CYS A 80 9.02 10.84 1.58
CA CYS A 80 8.83 10.53 2.98
C CYS A 80 10.14 10.15 3.70
N ILE A 81 11.09 9.52 3.00
CA ILE A 81 12.41 9.21 3.56
C ILE A 81 13.27 10.47 3.66
N LYS A 82 13.26 11.32 2.63
CA LYS A 82 13.99 12.60 2.60
C LYS A 82 13.56 13.55 3.71
N GLU A 83 12.25 13.62 3.99
CA GLU A 83 11.67 14.43 5.07
C GLU A 83 11.82 13.78 6.47
N GLY A 84 12.49 12.62 6.56
CA GLY A 84 12.77 11.95 7.83
C GLY A 84 11.55 11.28 8.49
N ILE A 85 10.43 11.13 7.77
CA ILE A 85 9.22 10.41 8.26
C ILE A 85 9.54 8.92 8.44
N ALA A 86 10.36 8.37 7.54
CA ALA A 86 10.88 7.02 7.62
C ALA A 86 12.39 7.01 7.36
N ARG A 87 13.12 6.11 8.03
CA ARG A 87 14.58 5.98 7.85
C ARG A 87 14.98 5.04 6.72
N LYS A 88 14.08 4.14 6.30
CA LYS A 88 14.33 3.08 5.33
C LYS A 88 13.04 2.74 4.57
N PRO A 89 13.14 2.16 3.35
CA PRO A 89 11.98 1.72 2.57
C PRO A 89 11.02 0.78 3.32
N SER A 90 11.57 -0.20 4.05
CA SER A 90 10.77 -1.15 4.84
C SER A 90 9.98 -0.46 5.96
N ALA A 91 10.64 0.43 6.70
CA ALA A 91 10.00 1.19 7.77
C ALA A 91 8.88 2.10 7.25
N PHE A 92 9.02 2.64 6.04
CA PHE A 92 7.95 3.37 5.38
C PHE A 92 6.75 2.45 5.08
N MET A 93 6.99 1.27 4.52
CA MET A 93 5.92 0.32 4.22
C MET A 93 5.14 -0.07 5.47
N ASP A 94 5.84 -0.49 6.53
CA ASP A 94 5.20 -1.03 7.74
C ASP A 94 4.52 0.05 8.61
N ARG A 95 5.11 1.25 8.70
CA ARG A 95 4.67 2.28 9.66
C ARG A 95 3.83 3.39 9.04
N VAL A 96 3.91 3.56 7.72
CA VAL A 96 3.22 4.64 7.01
C VAL A 96 2.23 4.06 6.01
N GLN A 97 2.71 3.30 5.03
CA GLN A 97 1.87 2.84 3.93
C GLN A 97 0.80 1.86 4.39
N LEU A 98 1.17 0.76 5.05
CA LEU A 98 0.23 -0.27 5.47
C LEU A 98 -0.84 0.28 6.44
N PRO A 99 -0.49 1.11 7.45
CA PRO A 99 -1.50 1.73 8.29
C PRO A 99 -2.43 2.70 7.54
N LEU A 100 -1.92 3.45 6.57
CA LEU A 100 -2.75 4.37 5.77
C LEU A 100 -3.71 3.63 4.84
N VAL A 101 -3.27 2.51 4.25
CA VAL A 101 -4.14 1.61 3.46
C VAL A 101 -5.20 0.97 4.36
N THR A 102 -4.78 0.46 5.53
CA THR A 102 -5.69 -0.16 6.50
C THR A 102 -6.72 0.85 7.04
N ALA A 103 -6.32 2.12 7.20
CA ALA A 103 -7.21 3.21 7.58
C ALA A 103 -8.19 3.61 6.45
N GLY A 104 -7.95 3.14 5.22
CA GLY A 104 -8.70 3.57 4.03
C GLY A 104 -8.42 5.01 3.62
N ALA A 105 -7.29 5.57 4.05
CA ALA A 105 -6.90 6.95 3.75
C ALA A 105 -6.15 7.09 2.42
N ILE A 106 -5.60 5.98 1.90
CA ILE A 106 -5.00 5.89 0.59
C ILE A 106 -5.39 4.58 -0.09
N ILE A 107 -5.42 4.59 -1.42
CA ILE A 107 -5.57 3.42 -2.28
C ILE A 107 -4.27 3.25 -3.08
N LEU A 108 -3.82 2.01 -3.22
CA LEU A 108 -2.66 1.66 -4.06
C LEU A 108 -3.17 1.10 -5.39
N GLU A 109 -2.82 1.76 -6.48
CA GLU A 109 -3.17 1.35 -7.85
C GLU A 109 -1.89 0.99 -8.61
N ALA A 110 -1.53 -0.29 -8.62
CA ALA A 110 -0.27 -0.78 -9.20
C ALA A 110 0.96 0.00 -8.67
N GLU A 111 1.51 0.90 -9.50
CA GLU A 111 2.67 1.74 -9.16
C GLU A 111 2.30 3.11 -8.57
N TYR A 112 1.01 3.43 -8.50
CA TYR A 112 0.51 4.73 -8.07
C TYR A 112 -0.17 4.66 -6.70
N VAL A 113 -0.22 5.81 -6.05
CA VAL A 113 -0.93 6.00 -4.78
C VAL A 113 -1.92 7.16 -4.94
N VAL A 114 -3.14 6.94 -4.47
CA VAL A 114 -4.23 7.90 -4.54
C VAL A 114 -4.74 8.16 -3.12
N PRO A 115 -4.74 9.40 -2.62
CA PRO A 115 -5.39 9.70 -1.36
C PRO A 115 -6.91 9.57 -1.49
N VAL A 116 -7.55 9.05 -0.45
CA VAL A 116 -9.01 9.03 -0.33
C VAL A 116 -9.39 10.30 0.43
N ASP A 117 -10.09 11.21 -0.22
CA ASP A 117 -10.65 12.36 0.48
C ASP A 117 -11.86 11.90 1.31
N PHE A 118 -11.79 12.21 2.60
CA PHE A 118 -12.93 12.07 3.50
C PHE A 118 -13.65 13.42 3.47
N GLU A 119 -14.78 13.49 2.75
CA GLU A 119 -15.77 14.56 2.91
C GLU A 119 -16.34 14.58 4.34
#